data_AF-A0A524NXB0-F1
#
_entry.id   AF-A0A524NXB0-F1
#
_cell.length_a   1.000
_cell.length_b   1.000
_cell.length_c   1.000
_cell.angle_alpha   90.00
_cell.angle_beta   90.00
_cell.angle_gamma   90.00
#
_symmetry.space_group_name_H-M   'P 1'
#
loop_
_entity.id
_entity.type
_entity.pdbx_description
1 polymer ?
#
loop_
_entity_poly.entity_id
_entity_poly.type
_entity_poly.pdbx_seq_one_letter_code
_entity_poly.pdbx_strand_id
1 'polypeptide(L)'
;MRMPYFKNPFRKENYASQWIGFYWLFAVNMVIFTIIALLVEPIWNDINQFLGSAMKLNWNWLAIILVISIFLILYGGFLSVWNLKKKRTHEDDFPLPINIYHKIIPLVFFLLWNFMLYILIDEGGEELRVMRPVLENISPIIFGLIMVSIGALMAPTLRLIKRLSFSGTILNRDKSAGIIIFLILTNIFGMLLPILAPPVNAISGDLPPKPLIMAHRGAAYLAPENTLAAGELAAEWGAVGWEVDISISYDGILFLCHDDTLKRTTNVEEIFPDRLDEDVTMFTMAELRQLDAGSWFVDEDPYNTIKDGYVSQDEAEEYRGEKIPKLEEVINLTRDYDLYLDIDASLPSEGNPFRSFYWDLLIEQLYESGLGKKIMVNSDDP
;
A
#
# COMPACT_ATOMS: atom_id res chain seq x y z
N MET A 1 21.84 64.41 31.65
CA MET A 1 22.30 63.17 32.34
C MET A 1 21.27 62.08 32.05
N ARG A 2 21.56 61.16 31.12
CA ARG A 2 20.75 59.95 30.92
C ARG A 2 21.30 58.88 31.87
N MET A 3 20.44 58.30 32.71
CA MET A 3 20.84 57.19 33.60
C MET A 3 21.32 55.98 32.76
N PRO A 4 22.33 55.23 33.22
CA PRO A 4 22.75 54.02 32.54
C PRO A 4 21.70 52.92 32.74
N TYR A 5 21.29 52.32 31.62
CA TYR A 5 20.41 51.15 31.57
C TYR A 5 21.05 49.97 32.32
N PHE A 6 20.45 49.53 33.43
CA PHE A 6 20.78 48.24 34.03
C PHE A 6 20.27 47.12 33.11
N LYS A 7 21.17 46.42 32.42
CA LYS A 7 20.86 45.10 31.85
C LYS A 7 20.60 44.15 33.02
N ASN A 8 19.38 43.64 33.13
CA ASN A 8 18.99 42.67 34.14
C ASN A 8 19.77 41.34 33.91
N PRO A 9 20.67 40.93 34.81
CA PRO A 9 21.52 39.76 34.63
C PRO A 9 20.77 38.43 34.73
N PHE A 10 19.49 38.44 35.13
CA PHE A 10 18.66 37.23 35.30
C PHE A 10 17.69 36.97 34.15
N ARG A 11 17.61 37.85 33.14
CA ARG A 11 16.83 37.59 31.93
C ARG A 11 17.73 36.82 30.95
N LYS A 12 17.79 35.49 31.07
CA LYS A 12 18.20 34.63 29.95
C LYS A 12 17.18 34.83 28.84
N GLU A 13 17.43 35.78 27.94
CA GLU A 13 16.61 35.96 26.74
C GLU A 13 16.77 34.68 25.90
N ASN A 14 15.71 33.86 25.87
CA ASN A 14 15.66 32.67 25.02
C ASN A 14 15.60 33.12 23.56
N TYR A 15 16.77 33.31 22.97
CA TYR A 15 16.94 33.88 21.64
C TYR A 15 16.27 33.02 20.57
N ALA A 16 15.64 33.70 19.61
CA ALA A 16 14.97 33.09 18.46
C ALA A 16 15.85 32.14 17.64
N SER A 17 17.17 32.34 17.69
CA SER A 17 18.17 31.52 17.02
C SER A 17 18.32 30.11 17.59
N GLN A 18 17.96 29.86 18.85
CA GLN A 18 18.17 28.56 19.52
C GLN A 18 17.18 27.48 19.04
N TRP A 19 16.01 27.89 18.54
CA TRP A 19 14.93 26.97 18.15
C TRP A 19 14.94 26.60 16.67
N ILE A 20 15.77 27.25 15.86
CA ILE A 20 15.85 27.00 14.41
C ILE A 20 16.18 25.53 14.12
N GLY A 21 17.13 24.95 14.86
CA GLY A 21 17.48 23.53 14.71
C GLY A 21 16.31 22.61 15.04
N PHE A 22 15.54 22.94 16.08
CA PHE A 22 14.36 22.17 16.47
C PHE A 22 13.24 22.27 15.44
N TYR A 23 12.96 23.45 14.88
CA TYR A 23 11.92 23.61 13.85
C TYR A 23 12.27 22.88 12.55
N TRP A 24 13.55 22.84 12.19
CA TRP A 24 14.04 22.01 11.10
C TRP A 24 13.86 20.53 11.39
N LEU A 25 14.29 20.07 12.56
CA LEU A 25 14.11 18.68 12.98
C LEU A 25 12.63 18.28 12.99
N PHE A 26 11.76 19.15 13.49
CA PHE A 26 10.32 18.98 13.48
C PHE A 26 9.78 18.83 12.05
N ALA A 27 10.11 19.74 11.14
CA ALA A 27 9.64 19.68 9.76
C ALA A 27 10.12 18.40 9.05
N VAL A 28 11.39 18.02 9.24
CA VAL A 28 11.95 16.77 8.69
C VAL A 28 11.26 15.54 9.28
N ASN A 29 10.96 15.53 10.57
CA ASN A 29 10.23 14.44 11.22
C ASN A 29 8.82 14.27 10.64
N MET A 30 8.10 15.37 10.39
CA MET A 30 6.80 15.31 9.71
C MET A 30 6.92 14.75 8.29
N VAL A 31 7.96 15.15 7.52
CA VAL A 31 8.21 14.60 6.17
C VAL A 31 8.46 13.09 6.22
N ILE A 32 9.31 12.62 7.16
CA ILE A 32 9.62 11.20 7.32
C ILE A 32 8.33 10.42 7.63
N PHE A 33 7.53 10.90 8.58
CA PHE A 33 6.25 10.27 8.90
C PHE A 33 5.33 10.21 7.66
N THR A 34 5.15 11.32 6.94
CA THR A 34 4.28 11.36 5.75
C THR A 34 4.76 10.37 4.68
N ILE A 35 6.07 10.27 4.44
CA ILE A 35 6.62 9.30 3.49
C ILE A 35 6.31 7.89 3.96
N ILE A 36 6.60 7.54 5.22
CA ILE A 36 6.34 6.20 5.75
C ILE A 36 4.85 5.87 5.65
N ALA A 37 3.97 6.76 6.09
CA ALA A 37 2.53 6.56 6.03
C ALA A 37 2.01 6.35 4.59
N LEU A 38 2.61 7.00 3.59
CA LEU A 38 2.25 6.81 2.18
C LEU A 38 2.80 5.51 1.57
N LEU A 39 3.87 4.93 2.14
CA LEU A 39 4.50 3.73 1.58
C LEU A 39 3.93 2.43 2.13
N VAL A 40 3.17 2.49 3.23
CA VAL A 40 2.59 1.31 3.86
C VAL A 40 1.10 1.26 3.58
N GLU A 41 0.77 1.06 2.29
CA GLU A 41 -0.60 0.95 1.78
C GLU A 41 -1.46 -0.11 2.50
N PRO A 42 -0.94 -1.31 2.84
CA PRO A 42 -1.74 -2.32 3.53
C PRO A 42 -2.33 -1.85 4.88
N ILE A 43 -1.57 -1.07 5.66
CA ILE A 43 -1.99 -0.54 6.98
C ILE A 43 -3.04 0.58 6.88
N TRP A 44 -3.32 1.11 5.68
CA TRP A 44 -4.25 2.24 5.51
C TRP A 44 -5.66 1.92 6.01
N ASN A 45 -6.13 0.69 5.74
CA ASN A 45 -7.44 0.23 6.18
C ASN A 45 -7.48 0.06 7.69
N ASP A 46 -6.42 -0.50 8.28
CA ASP A 46 -6.32 -0.72 9.73
C ASP A 46 -6.34 0.60 10.51
N ILE A 47 -5.62 1.63 10.04
CA ILE A 47 -5.64 2.96 10.66
C ILE A 47 -7.05 3.57 10.58
N ASN A 48 -7.72 3.46 9.43
CA ASN A 48 -9.06 3.99 9.25
C ASN A 48 -10.08 3.25 10.13
N GLN A 49 -9.96 1.93 10.25
CA GLN A 49 -10.82 1.10 11.10
C GLN A 49 -10.58 1.42 12.58
N PHE A 50 -9.33 1.42 13.04
CA PHE A 50 -8.98 1.71 14.43
C PHE A 50 -9.48 3.08 14.89
N LEU A 51 -9.18 4.13 14.11
CA LEU A 51 -9.63 5.49 14.44
C LEU A 51 -11.14 5.63 14.24
N GLY A 52 -11.71 4.94 13.26
CA GLY A 52 -13.16 4.89 13.04
C GLY A 52 -13.91 4.31 14.23
N SER A 53 -13.41 3.21 14.80
CA SER A 53 -13.95 2.59 16.01
C SER A 53 -13.75 3.47 17.25
N ALA A 54 -12.57 4.05 17.44
CA ALA A 54 -12.26 4.89 18.59
C ALA A 54 -13.09 6.19 18.60
N MET A 55 -13.26 6.82 17.44
CA MET A 55 -13.94 8.10 17.28
C MET A 55 -15.44 7.96 16.93
N LYS A 56 -15.89 6.73 16.61
CA LYS A 56 -17.25 6.41 16.14
C LYS A 56 -17.67 7.20 14.90
N LEU A 57 -16.74 7.43 13.97
CA LEU A 57 -16.98 8.11 12.69
C LEU A 57 -16.26 7.38 11.57
N ASN A 58 -16.97 7.07 10.48
CA ASN A 58 -16.41 6.39 9.32
C ASN A 58 -15.82 7.40 8.32
N TRP A 59 -14.69 7.99 8.68
CA TRP A 59 -13.95 8.95 7.85
C TRP A 59 -12.65 8.33 7.33
N ASN A 60 -12.11 8.89 6.24
CA ASN A 60 -10.74 8.59 5.81
C ASN A 60 -9.75 9.32 6.74
N TRP A 61 -9.52 8.73 7.90
CA TRP A 61 -8.65 9.24 8.95
C TRP A 61 -7.20 9.39 8.49
N LEU A 62 -6.71 8.47 7.68
CA LEU A 62 -5.37 8.57 7.09
C LEU A 62 -5.24 9.85 6.24
N ALA A 63 -6.19 10.12 5.35
CA ALA A 63 -6.17 11.34 4.54
C ALA A 63 -6.15 12.61 5.41
N ILE A 64 -6.92 12.63 6.49
CA ILE A 64 -6.93 13.75 7.45
C ILE A 64 -5.55 13.89 8.12
N ILE A 65 -4.94 12.81 8.58
CA ILE A 65 -3.61 12.80 9.18
C ILE A 65 -2.55 13.31 8.19
N LEU A 66 -2.62 12.88 6.92
CA LEU A 66 -1.70 13.32 5.87
C LEU A 66 -1.86 14.82 5.58
N VAL A 67 -3.09 15.32 5.50
CA VAL A 67 -3.37 16.76 5.33
C VAL A 67 -2.80 17.56 6.51
N ILE A 68 -3.04 17.10 7.75
CA ILE A 68 -2.47 17.74 8.95
C ILE A 68 -0.93 17.73 8.87
N SER A 69 -0.33 16.60 8.48
CA SER A 69 1.12 16.47 8.34
C SER A 69 1.70 17.49 7.34
N ILE A 70 1.03 17.71 6.20
CA ILE A 70 1.43 18.75 5.23
C ILE A 70 1.39 20.14 5.86
N PHE A 71 0.33 20.48 6.59
CA PHE A 71 0.25 21.77 7.31
C PHE A 71 1.37 21.92 8.34
N LEU A 72 1.72 20.85 9.06
CA LEU A 72 2.81 20.87 10.05
C LEU A 72 4.19 21.03 9.39
N ILE A 73 4.43 20.42 8.22
CA ILE A 73 5.64 20.62 7.42
C ILE A 73 5.76 22.10 7.02
N LEU A 74 4.70 22.66 6.44
CA LEU A 74 4.66 24.06 6.03
C LEU A 74 4.85 25.01 7.22
N TYR A 75 4.25 24.68 8.37
CA TYR A 75 4.38 25.44 9.61
C TYR A 75 5.82 25.42 10.14
N GLY A 76 6.46 24.25 10.21
CA GLY A 76 7.86 24.12 10.62
C GLY A 76 8.83 24.84 9.69
N GLY A 77 8.59 24.75 8.36
CA GLY A 77 9.34 25.50 7.35
C GLY A 77 9.16 27.02 7.51
N PHE A 78 7.92 27.49 7.69
CA PHE A 78 7.62 28.89 7.94
C PHE A 78 8.33 29.40 9.20
N LEU A 79 8.24 28.68 10.33
CA LEU A 79 8.92 29.05 11.57
C LEU A 79 10.44 29.12 11.37
N SER A 80 11.03 28.19 10.61
CA SER A 80 12.45 28.19 10.30
C SER A 80 12.86 29.43 9.50
N VAL A 81 12.14 29.74 8.42
CA VAL A 81 12.42 30.93 7.57
C VAL A 81 12.16 32.23 8.32
N TRP A 82 11.09 32.30 9.10
CA TRP A 82 10.72 33.46 9.92
C TRP A 82 11.82 33.79 10.94
N ASN A 83 12.32 32.78 11.65
CA ASN A 83 13.41 32.97 12.60
C ASN A 83 14.74 33.34 11.92
N LEU A 84 15.02 32.80 10.74
CA LEU A 84 16.19 33.21 9.93
C LEU A 84 16.10 34.66 9.47
N LYS A 85 14.92 35.12 9.01
CA LYS A 85 14.71 36.53 8.63
C LYS A 85 14.87 37.46 9.83
N LYS A 86 14.29 37.10 10.97
CA LYS A 86 14.38 37.88 12.22
C LYS A 86 15.81 37.99 12.74
N LYS A 87 16.63 36.94 12.59
CA LYS A 87 18.07 36.97 12.87
C LYS A 87 18.83 37.95 11.96
N ARG A 88 18.33 38.21 10.75
CA ARG A 88 18.99 39.08 9.75
C ARG A 88 18.60 40.55 9.86
N THR A 89 17.42 40.86 10.40
CA THR A 89 16.87 42.23 10.45
C THR A 89 17.10 42.97 11.76
N HIS A 90 17.67 42.34 12.80
CA HIS A 90 17.97 43.00 14.07
C HIS A 90 19.48 43.01 14.36
N GLU A 91 20.09 44.19 14.21
CA GLU A 91 21.15 44.67 15.09
C GLU A 91 20.56 44.82 16.50
N ASP A 92 21.04 43.97 17.42
CA ASP A 92 21.18 44.06 18.88
C ASP A 92 20.21 44.79 19.83
N ASP A 93 19.17 45.54 19.39
CA ASP A 93 18.47 46.39 20.36
C ASP A 93 17.23 45.79 21.05
N PHE A 94 16.39 44.94 20.44
CA PHE A 94 15.31 44.24 21.20
C PHE A 94 14.80 42.96 20.50
N PRO A 95 15.25 41.74 20.89
CA PRO A 95 14.68 40.51 20.36
C PRO A 95 13.28 40.29 20.95
N LEU A 96 12.23 40.53 20.17
CA LEU A 96 10.86 40.18 20.60
C LEU A 96 10.80 38.67 20.94
N PRO A 97 10.32 38.26 22.13
CA PRO A 97 10.28 36.84 22.51
C PRO A 97 9.40 36.04 21.53
N ILE A 98 9.86 34.84 21.16
CA ILE A 98 9.00 33.88 20.43
C ILE A 98 7.80 33.57 21.32
N ASN A 99 6.59 33.73 20.78
CA ASN A 99 5.36 33.37 21.46
C ASN A 99 5.42 31.90 21.89
N ILE A 100 5.02 31.61 23.13
CA ILE A 100 5.11 30.28 23.74
C ILE A 100 4.42 29.19 22.90
N TYR A 101 3.36 29.54 22.16
CA TYR A 101 2.67 28.63 21.25
C TYR A 101 3.59 28.05 20.16
N HIS A 102 4.51 28.84 19.61
CA HIS A 102 5.47 28.37 18.60
C HIS A 102 6.56 27.46 19.18
N LYS A 103 6.58 27.24 20.51
CA LYS A 103 7.44 26.25 21.16
C LYS A 103 6.65 25.00 21.52
N ILE A 104 5.46 25.20 22.10
CA ILE A 104 4.60 24.11 22.57
C ILE A 104 4.00 23.34 21.39
N ILE A 105 3.46 24.01 20.38
CA ILE A 105 2.77 23.35 19.26
C ILE A 105 3.72 22.37 18.54
N PRO A 106 4.91 22.78 18.07
CA PRO A 106 5.80 21.83 17.40
C PRO A 106 6.28 20.72 18.35
N LEU A 107 6.45 20.98 19.64
CA LEU A 107 6.83 19.95 20.61
C LEU A 107 5.73 18.90 20.81
N VAL A 108 4.48 19.34 21.00
CA VAL A 108 3.34 18.43 21.16
C VAL A 108 3.17 17.57 19.91
N PHE A 109 3.18 18.20 18.73
CA PHE A 109 3.05 17.46 17.48
C PHE A 109 4.24 16.55 17.19
N PHE A 110 5.47 16.96 17.54
CA PHE A 110 6.63 16.08 17.45
C PHE A 110 6.44 14.81 18.27
N LEU A 111 6.04 14.94 19.54
CA LEU A 111 5.81 13.77 20.40
C LEU A 111 4.65 12.91 19.89
N LEU A 112 3.55 13.53 19.48
CA LEU A 112 2.37 12.84 18.98
C LEU A 112 2.66 12.07 17.69
N TRP A 113 3.37 12.67 16.72
CA TRP A 113 3.71 12.00 15.46
C TRP A 113 4.73 10.88 15.64
N ASN A 114 5.67 11.01 16.59
CA ASN A 114 6.56 9.90 16.92
C ASN A 114 5.81 8.75 17.61
N PHE A 115 4.79 9.06 18.42
CA PHE A 115 3.91 8.04 18.99
C PHE A 115 3.07 7.35 17.91
N MET A 116 2.50 8.11 16.96
CA MET A 116 1.79 7.54 15.81
C MET A 116 2.70 6.70 14.93
N LEU A 117 3.94 7.15 14.70
CA LEU A 117 4.94 6.38 13.97
C LEU A 117 5.29 5.07 14.70
N TYR A 118 5.38 5.12 16.02
CA TYR A 118 5.58 3.92 16.84
C TYR A 118 4.43 2.93 16.64
N ILE A 119 3.16 3.37 16.72
CA ILE A 119 2.00 2.49 16.48
C ILE A 119 2.07 1.90 15.07
N LEU A 120 2.37 2.72 14.05
CA LEU A 120 2.48 2.25 12.67
C LEU A 120 3.58 1.18 12.50
N ILE A 121 4.69 1.31 13.24
CA ILE A 121 5.78 0.32 13.23
C ILE A 121 5.44 -0.93 14.04
N ASP A 122 4.68 -0.78 15.14
CA ASP A 122 4.32 -1.89 16.04
C ASP A 122 3.22 -2.76 15.42
N GLU A 123 2.16 -2.14 14.88
CA GLU A 123 1.05 -2.81 14.18
C GLU A 123 1.48 -3.35 12.81
N GLY A 124 2.38 -2.65 12.12
CA GLY A 124 2.77 -3.02 10.76
C GLY A 124 3.57 -4.31 10.60
N GLY A 125 4.01 -4.94 11.70
CA GLY A 125 4.56 -6.30 11.74
C GLY A 125 5.35 -6.76 10.51
N GLU A 126 4.82 -7.78 9.83
CA GLU A 126 5.39 -8.37 8.60
C GLU A 126 5.24 -7.48 7.37
N GLU A 127 4.23 -6.61 7.31
CA GLU A 127 3.95 -5.70 6.20
C GLU A 127 5.03 -4.62 6.05
N LEU A 128 5.69 -4.24 7.16
CA LEU A 128 6.86 -3.35 7.13
C LEU A 128 8.04 -3.97 6.38
N ARG A 129 8.06 -5.29 6.13
CA ARG A 129 9.05 -5.90 5.23
C ARG A 129 8.92 -5.38 3.81
N VAL A 130 7.73 -4.95 3.40
CA VAL A 130 7.46 -4.32 2.09
C VAL A 130 8.05 -2.91 2.00
N MET A 131 8.25 -2.21 3.13
CA MET A 131 8.87 -0.87 3.12
C MET A 131 10.25 -0.88 2.50
N ARG A 132 11.05 -1.92 2.74
CA ARG A 132 12.40 -1.98 2.21
C ARG A 132 12.40 -2.07 0.68
N PRO A 133 11.74 -3.05 0.04
CA PRO A 133 11.57 -3.09 -1.42
C PRO A 133 10.95 -1.80 -2.00
N VAL A 134 9.97 -1.21 -1.32
CA VAL A 134 9.34 0.04 -1.76
C VAL A 134 10.31 1.22 -1.71
N LEU A 135 11.04 1.40 -0.61
CA LEU A 135 12.10 2.42 -0.47
C LEU A 135 13.21 2.21 -1.49
N GLU A 136 13.59 0.95 -1.75
CA GLU A 136 14.53 0.58 -2.80
C GLU A 136 13.99 0.99 -4.19
N ASN A 137 12.70 0.77 -4.45
CA ASN A 137 12.04 1.14 -5.71
C ASN A 137 11.92 2.65 -5.92
N ILE A 138 11.60 3.43 -4.88
CA ILE A 138 11.48 4.90 -4.97
C ILE A 138 12.81 5.62 -4.73
N SER A 139 13.86 4.90 -4.33
CA SER A 139 15.19 5.47 -4.10
C SER A 139 15.71 6.29 -5.29
N PRO A 140 15.52 5.92 -6.58
CA PRO A 140 15.98 6.74 -7.70
C PRO A 140 15.31 8.11 -7.75
N ILE A 141 14.02 8.19 -7.38
CA ILE A 141 13.24 9.43 -7.33
C ILE A 141 13.76 10.31 -6.18
N ILE A 142 13.94 9.72 -4.99
CA ILE A 142 14.49 10.42 -3.82
C ILE A 142 15.89 10.97 -4.14
N PHE A 143 16.77 10.14 -4.72
CA PHE A 143 18.10 10.55 -5.15
C PHE A 143 18.03 11.69 -6.17
N GLY A 144 17.17 11.59 -7.18
CA GLY A 144 16.96 12.65 -8.17
C GLY A 144 16.53 13.98 -7.54
N LEU A 145 15.56 13.95 -6.62
CA LEU A 145 15.09 15.15 -5.91
C LEU A 145 16.17 15.78 -5.02
N ILE A 146 16.95 14.96 -4.31
CA ILE A 146 18.09 15.44 -3.52
C ILE A 146 19.09 16.13 -4.45
N MET A 147 19.45 15.54 -5.59
CA MET A 147 20.41 16.13 -6.53
C MET A 147 19.93 17.46 -7.12
N VAL A 148 18.66 17.53 -7.54
CA VAL A 148 18.05 18.78 -8.01
C VAL A 148 18.08 19.86 -6.92
N SER A 149 17.75 19.48 -5.68
CA SER A 149 17.74 20.40 -4.54
C SER A 149 19.14 20.93 -4.21
N ILE A 150 20.16 20.07 -4.20
CA ILE A 150 21.54 20.48 -3.97
C ILE A 150 22.01 21.41 -5.11
N GLY A 151 21.70 21.07 -6.37
CA GLY A 151 22.02 21.90 -7.53
C GLY A 151 21.39 23.30 -7.46
N ALA A 152 20.11 23.37 -7.10
CA ALA A 152 19.37 24.64 -6.93
C ALA A 152 19.96 25.52 -5.81
N LEU A 153 20.44 24.90 -4.72
CA LEU A 153 21.06 25.60 -3.59
C LEU A 153 22.51 26.01 -3.82
N MET A 154 23.20 25.43 -4.81
CA MET A 154 24.61 25.71 -5.10
C MET A 154 24.85 27.18 -5.46
N ALA A 155 24.14 27.72 -6.45
CA ALA A 155 24.36 29.10 -6.91
C ALA A 155 24.09 30.19 -5.85
N PRO A 156 23.02 30.12 -5.03
CA PRO A 156 22.85 31.00 -3.87
C PRO A 156 23.98 30.88 -2.84
N THR A 157 24.43 29.65 -2.55
CA THR A 157 25.48 29.37 -1.57
C THR A 157 26.82 29.96 -2.00
N LEU A 158 27.20 29.76 -3.27
CA LEU A 158 28.41 30.35 -3.85
C LEU A 158 28.36 31.89 -3.84
N ARG A 159 27.19 32.49 -4.12
CA ARG A 159 27.00 33.95 -4.03
C ARG A 159 27.19 34.47 -2.60
N LEU A 160 26.67 33.75 -1.60
CA LEU A 160 26.84 34.09 -0.19
C LEU A 160 28.31 34.00 0.24
N ILE A 161 29.01 32.92 -0.11
CA ILE A 161 30.44 32.74 0.21
C ILE A 161 31.29 33.84 -0.44
N LYS A 162 31.04 34.16 -1.72
CA LYS A 162 31.71 35.28 -2.39
C LYS A 162 31.48 36.60 -1.66
N ARG A 163 30.24 36.89 -1.24
CA ARG A 163 29.90 38.12 -0.51
C ARG A 163 30.63 38.21 0.84
N LEU A 164 30.65 37.11 1.60
CA LEU A 164 31.34 37.03 2.90
C LEU A 164 32.88 37.10 2.76
N SER A 165 33.41 36.57 1.66
CA SER A 165 34.84 36.66 1.34
C SER A 165 35.27 38.07 0.90
N PHE A 166 34.39 38.82 0.23
CA PHE A 166 34.70 40.17 -0.27
C PHE A 166 34.51 41.26 0.80
N SER A 167 33.64 41.04 1.80
CA SER A 167 33.43 41.99 2.89
C SER A 167 34.51 41.94 3.98
N GLY A 168 35.52 41.06 3.85
CA GLY A 168 36.69 40.97 4.75
C GLY A 168 36.37 40.63 6.21
N THR A 169 35.14 40.23 6.51
CA THR A 169 34.60 40.26 7.87
C THR A 169 34.91 38.97 8.65
N ILE A 170 35.07 37.83 7.97
CA ILE A 170 35.19 36.49 8.60
C ILE A 170 36.07 35.49 7.82
N LEU A 171 36.09 35.51 6.48
CA LEU A 171 36.73 34.48 5.65
C LEU A 171 37.79 35.08 4.69
N ASN A 172 39.06 34.67 4.82
CA ASN A 172 40.12 35.03 3.87
C ASN A 172 39.96 34.28 2.54
N ARG A 173 40.44 34.89 1.44
CA ARG A 173 40.30 34.41 0.05
C ARG A 173 40.68 32.94 -0.15
N ASP A 174 41.76 32.49 0.50
CA ASP A 174 42.24 31.09 0.37
C ASP A 174 41.30 30.09 1.07
N LYS A 175 40.75 30.45 2.24
CA LYS A 175 39.76 29.62 2.96
C LYS A 175 38.44 29.55 2.19
N SER A 176 38.02 30.67 1.58
CA SER A 176 36.85 30.73 0.72
C SER A 176 36.99 29.83 -0.51
N ALA A 177 38.17 29.83 -1.15
CA ALA A 177 38.46 28.95 -2.27
C ALA A 177 38.40 27.48 -1.87
N GLY A 178 38.98 27.10 -0.72
CA GLY A 178 38.91 25.74 -0.19
C GLY A 178 37.48 25.27 0.07
N ILE A 179 36.63 26.11 0.66
CA ILE A 179 35.21 25.79 0.91
C ILE A 179 34.43 25.64 -0.39
N ILE A 180 34.68 26.50 -1.39
CA ILE A 180 34.04 26.40 -2.71
C ILE A 180 34.43 25.08 -3.40
N ILE A 181 35.72 24.73 -3.39
CA ILE A 181 36.21 23.48 -3.97
C ILE A 181 35.58 22.29 -3.25
N PHE A 182 35.56 22.29 -1.92
CA PHE A 182 34.93 21.24 -1.12
C PHE A 182 33.44 21.04 -1.45
N LEU A 183 32.68 22.13 -1.59
CA LEU A 183 31.26 22.05 -1.96
C LEU A 183 31.05 21.50 -3.38
N ILE A 184 31.90 21.91 -4.33
CA ILE A 184 31.88 21.39 -5.70
C ILE A 184 32.19 19.90 -5.71
N LEU A 185 33.26 19.47 -5.03
CA LEU A 185 33.66 18.07 -4.95
C LEU A 185 32.59 17.21 -4.26
N THR A 186 31.97 17.71 -3.18
CA THR A 186 30.86 17.04 -2.50
C THR A 186 29.64 16.89 -3.42
N ASN A 187 29.37 17.89 -4.26
CA ASN A 187 28.31 17.81 -5.27
C ASN A 187 28.60 16.80 -6.37
N ILE A 188 29.81 16.83 -6.92
CA ILE A 188 30.24 15.86 -7.93
C ILE A 188 30.16 14.45 -7.35
N PHE A 189 30.65 14.24 -6.12
CA PHE A 189 30.55 12.96 -5.44
C PHE A 189 29.09 12.52 -5.23
N GLY A 190 28.21 13.44 -4.80
CA GLY A 190 26.77 13.16 -4.70
C GLY A 190 26.14 12.77 -6.05
N MET A 191 26.51 13.45 -7.14
CA MET A 191 26.04 13.12 -8.49
C MET A 191 26.58 11.78 -9.01
N LEU A 192 27.75 11.35 -8.54
CA LEU A 192 28.34 10.05 -8.88
C LEU A 192 27.83 8.91 -8.00
N LEU A 193 27.14 9.22 -6.88
CA LEU A 193 26.64 8.22 -5.94
C LEU A 193 25.74 7.16 -6.60
N PRO A 194 24.79 7.50 -7.50
CA PRO A 194 23.96 6.51 -8.19
C PRO A 194 24.74 5.58 -9.13
N ILE A 195 25.95 5.99 -9.56
CA ILE A 195 26.83 5.16 -10.39
C ILE A 195 27.63 4.20 -9.49
N LEU A 196 28.07 4.67 -8.32
CA LEU A 196 28.87 3.90 -7.35
C LEU A 196 28.02 2.97 -6.48
N ALA A 197 26.77 3.34 -6.23
CA ALA A 197 25.78 2.61 -5.46
C ALA A 197 24.46 2.68 -6.23
N PRO A 198 24.30 1.85 -7.29
CA PRO A 198 23.06 1.79 -8.03
C PRO A 198 21.91 1.43 -7.07
N PRO A 199 20.70 1.95 -7.32
CA PRO A 199 19.53 1.62 -6.52
C PRO A 199 19.29 0.11 -6.60
N VAL A 200 18.81 -0.49 -5.51
CA VAL A 200 18.75 -1.98 -5.37
C VAL A 200 17.85 -2.63 -6.42
N ASN A 201 16.93 -1.88 -7.01
CA ASN A 201 16.07 -2.31 -8.10
C ASN A 201 16.72 -2.23 -9.50
N ALA A 202 17.95 -1.74 -9.61
CA ALA A 202 18.75 -1.89 -10.82
C ALA A 202 19.24 -3.34 -10.88
N ILE A 203 18.38 -4.24 -11.38
CA ILE A 203 18.76 -5.62 -11.66
C ILE A 203 19.85 -5.57 -12.73
N SER A 204 21.06 -5.97 -12.36
CA SER A 204 22.15 -6.19 -13.30
C SER A 204 22.14 -7.65 -13.75
N GLY A 205 22.14 -7.90 -15.07
CA GLY A 205 22.10 -9.24 -15.65
C GLY A 205 20.75 -9.57 -16.30
N ASP A 206 20.55 -10.86 -16.61
CA ASP A 206 19.30 -11.36 -17.17
C ASP A 206 18.19 -11.35 -16.10
N LEU A 207 16.94 -11.09 -16.51
CA LEU A 207 15.79 -11.22 -15.63
C LEU A 207 15.71 -12.66 -15.08
N PRO A 208 15.19 -12.85 -13.86
CA PRO A 208 14.89 -14.19 -13.39
C PRO A 208 13.91 -14.90 -14.35
N PRO A 209 13.84 -16.25 -14.32
CA PRO A 209 12.84 -16.98 -15.09
C PRO A 209 11.46 -16.38 -14.87
N LYS A 210 10.65 -16.33 -15.94
CA LYS A 210 9.27 -15.85 -15.86
C LYS A 210 8.56 -16.62 -14.73
N PRO A 211 7.87 -15.94 -13.80
CA PRO A 211 7.14 -16.62 -12.75
C PRO A 211 6.10 -17.56 -13.36
N LEU A 212 5.82 -18.65 -12.65
CA LEU A 212 4.70 -19.51 -12.97
C LEU A 212 3.39 -18.73 -12.79
N ILE A 213 2.41 -18.99 -13.65
CA ILE A 213 1.12 -18.31 -13.62
C ILE A 213 0.07 -19.31 -13.17
N MET A 214 -0.57 -19.00 -12.04
CA MET A 214 -1.78 -19.67 -11.57
C MET A 214 -2.96 -18.76 -11.90
N ALA A 215 -4.01 -19.32 -12.49
CA ALA A 215 -5.20 -18.57 -12.88
C ALA A 215 -6.19 -18.50 -11.70
N HIS A 216 -6.43 -17.30 -11.17
CA HIS A 216 -7.28 -17.07 -10.00
C HIS A 216 -8.77 -17.24 -10.36
N ARG A 217 -9.44 -18.21 -9.72
CA ARG A 217 -10.79 -18.68 -10.04
C ARG A 217 -10.93 -19.13 -11.49
N GLY A 218 -9.87 -19.72 -12.03
CA GLY A 218 -9.66 -19.90 -13.48
C GLY A 218 -9.29 -18.61 -14.19
N ALA A 219 -9.60 -18.48 -15.47
CA ALA A 219 -9.38 -17.26 -16.23
C ALA A 219 -10.49 -16.22 -15.96
N ALA A 220 -10.75 -15.88 -14.69
CA ALA A 220 -11.91 -15.08 -14.26
C ALA A 220 -12.02 -13.68 -14.90
N TYR A 221 -10.92 -13.14 -15.42
CA TYR A 221 -10.92 -11.88 -16.18
C TYR A 221 -11.52 -12.01 -17.59
N LEU A 222 -11.55 -13.24 -18.13
CA LEU A 222 -11.93 -13.55 -19.50
C LEU A 222 -13.13 -14.50 -19.61
N ALA A 223 -13.48 -15.21 -18.53
CA ALA A 223 -14.62 -16.11 -18.45
C ALA A 223 -15.27 -16.03 -17.06
N PRO A 224 -16.52 -16.49 -16.88
CA PRO A 224 -17.19 -16.43 -15.57
C PRO A 224 -16.40 -17.21 -14.52
N GLU A 225 -16.06 -16.55 -13.41
CA GLU A 225 -15.23 -17.13 -12.35
C GLU A 225 -15.79 -18.47 -11.83
N ASN A 226 -14.90 -19.38 -11.41
CA ASN A 226 -15.28 -20.66 -10.78
C ASN A 226 -16.19 -21.56 -11.65
N THR A 227 -16.09 -21.44 -12.98
CA THR A 227 -16.75 -22.32 -13.96
C THR A 227 -15.75 -23.25 -14.64
N LEU A 228 -16.25 -24.31 -15.30
CA LEU A 228 -15.38 -25.17 -16.12
C LEU A 228 -14.81 -24.37 -17.30
N ALA A 229 -15.59 -23.51 -17.94
CA ALA A 229 -15.13 -22.63 -19.01
C ALA A 229 -13.92 -21.76 -18.60
N ALA A 230 -13.93 -21.21 -17.39
CA ALA A 230 -12.78 -20.46 -16.87
C ALA A 230 -11.54 -21.34 -16.66
N GLY A 231 -11.72 -22.60 -16.27
CA GLY A 231 -10.63 -23.58 -16.16
C GLY A 231 -10.03 -23.99 -17.50
N GLU A 232 -10.88 -24.28 -18.49
CA GLU A 232 -10.44 -24.61 -19.85
C GLU A 232 -9.66 -23.44 -20.45
N LEU A 233 -10.19 -22.23 -20.33
CA LEU A 233 -9.54 -21.03 -20.84
C LEU A 233 -8.20 -20.76 -20.12
N ALA A 234 -8.11 -21.01 -18.81
CA ALA A 234 -6.85 -20.91 -18.09
C ALA A 234 -5.77 -21.84 -18.67
N ALA A 235 -6.14 -23.08 -19.00
CA ALA A 235 -5.23 -24.03 -19.63
C ALA A 235 -4.80 -23.58 -21.03
N GLU A 236 -5.74 -23.11 -21.85
CA GLU A 236 -5.47 -22.61 -23.20
C GLU A 236 -4.52 -21.40 -23.21
N TRP A 237 -4.61 -20.54 -22.20
CA TRP A 237 -3.73 -19.40 -22.02
C TRP A 237 -2.37 -19.74 -21.38
N GLY A 238 -2.12 -21.02 -21.12
CA GLY A 238 -0.83 -21.53 -20.65
C GLY A 238 -0.59 -21.29 -19.16
N ALA A 239 -1.65 -21.16 -18.35
CA ALA A 239 -1.51 -21.24 -16.91
C ALA A 239 -0.97 -22.63 -16.52
N VAL A 240 -0.10 -22.68 -15.51
CA VAL A 240 0.37 -23.98 -15.00
C VAL A 240 -0.66 -24.65 -14.11
N GLY A 241 -1.60 -23.85 -13.60
CA GLY A 241 -2.68 -24.30 -12.74
C GLY A 241 -3.70 -23.19 -12.55
N TRP A 242 -4.69 -23.49 -11.75
CA TRP A 242 -5.77 -22.59 -11.42
C TRP A 242 -6.16 -22.74 -9.95
N GLU A 243 -6.57 -21.64 -9.39
CA GLU A 243 -7.15 -21.54 -8.07
C GLU A 243 -8.67 -21.59 -8.19
N VAL A 244 -9.35 -22.21 -7.22
CA VAL A 244 -10.80 -22.33 -7.14
C VAL A 244 -11.28 -22.22 -5.70
N ASP A 245 -12.48 -21.65 -5.52
CA ASP A 245 -13.12 -21.55 -4.21
C ASP A 245 -14.10 -22.68 -4.00
N ILE A 246 -13.94 -23.45 -2.92
CA ILE A 246 -14.77 -24.62 -2.61
C ILE A 246 -15.75 -24.35 -1.48
N SER A 247 -16.99 -24.79 -1.71
CA SER A 247 -18.07 -24.83 -0.73
C SER A 247 -18.73 -26.22 -0.72
N ILE A 248 -19.64 -26.47 0.23
CA ILE A 248 -20.37 -27.72 0.36
C ILE A 248 -21.88 -27.50 0.41
N SER A 249 -22.62 -28.28 -0.39
CA SER A 249 -24.06 -28.17 -0.48
C SER A 249 -24.74 -28.75 0.78
N TYR A 250 -26.03 -28.46 0.93
CA TYR A 250 -26.84 -28.97 2.04
C TYR A 250 -26.96 -30.51 2.05
N ASP A 251 -26.77 -31.15 0.89
CA ASP A 251 -26.73 -32.59 0.69
C ASP A 251 -25.30 -33.17 0.61
N GLY A 252 -24.28 -32.39 0.96
CA GLY A 252 -22.92 -32.88 1.21
C GLY A 252 -22.05 -33.03 -0.03
N ILE A 253 -22.37 -32.31 -1.11
CA ILE A 253 -21.60 -32.34 -2.36
C ILE A 253 -20.72 -31.10 -2.42
N LEU A 254 -19.42 -31.29 -2.66
CA LEU A 254 -18.47 -30.19 -2.83
C LEU A 254 -18.63 -29.55 -4.22
N PHE A 255 -18.69 -28.23 -4.25
CA PHE A 255 -18.92 -27.43 -5.44
C PHE A 255 -18.15 -26.11 -5.40
N LEU A 256 -18.07 -25.43 -6.54
CA LEU A 256 -17.33 -24.18 -6.65
C LEU A 256 -18.22 -22.97 -6.39
N CYS A 257 -17.85 -22.13 -5.43
CA CYS A 257 -18.45 -20.82 -5.20
C CYS A 257 -17.61 -20.03 -4.20
N HIS A 258 -17.34 -18.77 -4.51
CA HIS A 258 -16.57 -17.88 -3.64
C HIS A 258 -17.44 -17.18 -2.58
N ASP A 259 -18.64 -16.74 -2.96
CA ASP A 259 -19.45 -15.87 -2.12
C ASP A 259 -20.30 -16.67 -1.12
N ASP A 260 -20.63 -16.08 0.02
CA ASP A 260 -21.58 -16.65 0.99
C ASP A 260 -23.00 -16.80 0.40
N THR A 261 -23.33 -16.09 -0.68
CA THR A 261 -24.65 -16.11 -1.34
C THR A 261 -24.51 -16.21 -2.85
N LEU A 262 -25.57 -16.67 -3.52
CA LEU A 262 -25.57 -16.89 -4.97
C LEU A 262 -25.91 -15.64 -5.80
N LYS A 263 -26.10 -14.48 -5.16
CA LYS A 263 -26.68 -13.28 -5.79
C LYS A 263 -25.84 -12.70 -6.93
N ARG A 264 -24.53 -12.63 -6.74
CA ARG A 264 -23.62 -11.91 -7.66
C ARG A 264 -23.33 -12.71 -8.92
N THR A 265 -23.12 -14.01 -8.77
CA THR A 265 -22.58 -14.86 -9.84
C THR A 265 -23.60 -15.82 -10.42
N THR A 266 -24.89 -15.66 -10.10
CA THR A 266 -25.95 -16.51 -10.66
C THR A 266 -27.28 -15.79 -10.85
N ASN A 267 -28.23 -16.46 -11.52
CA ASN A 267 -29.63 -16.01 -11.63
C ASN A 267 -30.54 -16.47 -10.47
N VAL A 268 -30.00 -16.60 -9.25
CA VAL A 268 -30.78 -17.03 -8.06
C VAL A 268 -32.02 -16.16 -7.79
N GLU A 269 -31.97 -14.87 -8.13
CA GLU A 269 -33.12 -13.96 -7.99
C GLU A 269 -34.33 -14.41 -8.80
N GLU A 270 -34.10 -15.01 -9.96
CA GLU A 270 -35.16 -15.48 -10.85
C GLU A 270 -35.70 -16.85 -10.43
N ILE A 271 -34.80 -17.75 -9.99
CA ILE A 271 -35.14 -19.16 -9.72
C ILE A 271 -35.61 -19.36 -8.26
N PHE A 272 -34.99 -18.67 -7.31
CA PHE A 272 -35.27 -18.77 -5.87
C PHE A 272 -35.39 -17.39 -5.19
N PRO A 273 -36.36 -16.53 -5.60
CA PRO A 273 -36.48 -15.15 -5.10
C PRO A 273 -36.64 -15.04 -3.58
N ASP A 274 -37.26 -16.04 -2.94
CA ASP A 274 -37.46 -16.06 -1.48
C ASP A 274 -36.21 -16.48 -0.69
N ARG A 275 -35.15 -16.92 -1.38
CA ARG A 275 -33.89 -17.45 -0.78
C ARG A 275 -32.66 -16.63 -1.17
N LEU A 276 -32.86 -15.39 -1.61
CA LEU A 276 -31.82 -14.49 -2.09
C LEU A 276 -30.65 -14.33 -1.10
N ASP A 277 -30.97 -14.01 0.15
CA ASP A 277 -29.98 -13.80 1.24
C ASP A 277 -29.62 -15.10 1.98
N GLU A 278 -30.05 -16.25 1.47
CA GLU A 278 -29.73 -17.52 2.09
C GLU A 278 -28.30 -17.92 1.76
N ASP A 279 -27.63 -18.48 2.76
CA ASP A 279 -26.27 -18.97 2.64
C ASP A 279 -26.18 -20.07 1.57
N VAL A 280 -25.17 -19.98 0.71
CA VAL A 280 -24.93 -20.88 -0.43
C VAL A 280 -24.86 -22.35 0.00
N THR A 281 -24.43 -22.62 1.23
CA THR A 281 -24.30 -23.96 1.81
C THR A 281 -25.65 -24.56 2.23
N MET A 282 -26.73 -23.78 2.20
CA MET A 282 -28.09 -24.25 2.53
C MET A 282 -28.89 -24.71 1.31
N PHE A 283 -28.29 -24.65 0.12
CA PHE A 283 -28.87 -25.19 -1.11
C PHE A 283 -28.39 -26.62 -1.36
N THR A 284 -29.28 -27.48 -1.86
CA THR A 284 -28.88 -28.80 -2.36
C THR A 284 -28.21 -28.68 -3.73
N MET A 285 -27.36 -29.64 -4.09
CA MET A 285 -26.70 -29.61 -5.40
C MET A 285 -27.70 -29.66 -6.56
N ALA A 286 -28.84 -30.32 -6.38
CA ALA A 286 -29.92 -30.33 -7.37
C ALA A 286 -30.57 -28.95 -7.57
N GLU A 287 -30.63 -28.12 -6.53
CA GLU A 287 -31.05 -26.71 -6.64
C GLU A 287 -29.97 -25.87 -7.30
N LEU A 288 -28.71 -26.00 -6.86
CA LEU A 288 -27.56 -25.29 -7.43
C LEU A 288 -27.42 -25.51 -8.94
N ARG A 289 -27.63 -26.74 -9.43
CA ARG A 289 -27.55 -27.05 -10.87
C ARG A 289 -28.68 -26.44 -11.72
N GLN A 290 -29.74 -25.93 -11.11
CA GLN A 290 -30.77 -25.20 -11.86
C GLN A 290 -30.30 -23.81 -12.27
N LEU A 291 -29.37 -23.22 -11.52
CA LEU A 291 -28.87 -21.88 -11.74
C LEU A 291 -27.97 -21.77 -12.97
N ASP A 292 -27.95 -20.59 -13.55
CA ASP A 292 -26.99 -20.12 -14.56
C ASP A 292 -25.88 -19.35 -13.84
N ALA A 293 -24.64 -19.80 -13.98
CA ALA A 293 -23.44 -19.24 -13.36
C ALA A 293 -22.56 -18.43 -14.33
N GLY A 294 -23.03 -18.19 -15.57
CA GLY A 294 -22.25 -17.51 -16.60
C GLY A 294 -22.88 -16.27 -17.21
N SER A 295 -24.21 -16.17 -17.24
CA SER A 295 -24.91 -15.02 -17.84
C SER A 295 -24.56 -13.68 -17.20
N TRP A 296 -24.35 -13.63 -15.88
CA TRP A 296 -23.96 -12.41 -15.15
C TRP A 296 -22.67 -11.80 -15.72
N PHE A 297 -21.70 -12.62 -16.13
CA PHE A 297 -20.43 -12.15 -16.69
C PHE A 297 -20.66 -11.41 -18.02
N VAL A 298 -21.60 -11.92 -18.83
CA VAL A 298 -21.95 -11.34 -20.13
C VAL A 298 -22.79 -10.07 -19.97
N ASP A 299 -23.74 -10.09 -19.04
CA ASP A 299 -24.68 -8.98 -18.81
C ASP A 299 -24.03 -7.80 -18.09
N GLU A 300 -23.15 -8.07 -17.13
CA GLU A 300 -22.52 -7.03 -16.32
C GLU A 300 -21.17 -6.56 -16.88
N ASP A 301 -20.48 -7.40 -17.66
CA ASP A 301 -19.11 -7.17 -18.13
C ASP A 301 -18.21 -6.61 -17.00
N PRO A 302 -18.03 -7.36 -15.90
CA PRO A 302 -17.50 -6.84 -14.63
C PRO A 302 -16.09 -6.23 -14.77
N TYR A 303 -15.33 -6.69 -15.77
CA TYR A 303 -13.97 -6.26 -16.04
C TYR A 303 -13.83 -5.38 -17.28
N ASN A 304 -14.93 -4.99 -17.93
CA ASN A 304 -14.96 -4.32 -19.24
C ASN A 304 -14.22 -5.11 -20.35
N THR A 305 -14.11 -6.43 -20.21
CA THR A 305 -13.29 -7.28 -21.08
C THR A 305 -13.94 -7.49 -22.44
N ILE A 306 -15.28 -7.58 -22.46
CA ILE A 306 -16.08 -7.71 -23.68
C ILE A 306 -16.07 -6.37 -24.41
N LYS A 307 -16.34 -5.29 -23.67
CA LYS A 307 -16.32 -3.92 -24.19
C LYS A 307 -14.97 -3.51 -24.77
N ASP A 308 -13.87 -3.90 -24.12
CA ASP A 308 -12.51 -3.60 -24.58
C ASP A 308 -12.06 -4.54 -25.72
N GLY A 309 -12.86 -5.57 -26.03
CA GLY A 309 -12.62 -6.50 -27.14
C GLY A 309 -11.58 -7.58 -26.85
N TYR A 310 -11.31 -7.86 -25.57
CA TYR A 310 -10.47 -9.00 -25.17
C TYR A 310 -11.23 -10.33 -25.27
N VAL A 311 -12.54 -10.30 -25.04
CA VAL A 311 -13.48 -11.39 -25.29
C VAL A 311 -14.44 -10.91 -26.37
N SER A 312 -14.58 -11.66 -27.47
CA SER A 312 -15.54 -11.29 -28.50
C SER A 312 -16.97 -11.53 -28.01
N GLN A 313 -17.95 -10.82 -28.59
CA GLN A 313 -19.36 -11.03 -28.22
C GLN A 313 -19.78 -12.49 -28.46
N ASP A 314 -19.34 -13.10 -29.57
CA ASP A 314 -19.70 -14.48 -29.90
C ASP A 314 -19.15 -15.46 -28.86
N GLU A 315 -17.90 -15.29 -28.41
CA GLU A 315 -17.30 -16.09 -27.32
C GLU A 315 -18.04 -15.85 -25.98
N ALA A 316 -18.37 -14.61 -25.66
CA ALA A 316 -19.07 -14.29 -24.42
C ALA A 316 -20.46 -14.94 -24.35
N GLU A 317 -21.20 -14.99 -25.46
CA GLU A 317 -22.52 -15.64 -25.50
C GLU A 317 -22.44 -17.16 -25.25
N GLU A 318 -21.29 -17.81 -25.50
CA GLU A 318 -21.09 -19.24 -25.18
C GLU A 318 -21.07 -19.50 -23.67
N TYR A 319 -20.75 -18.50 -22.85
CA TYR A 319 -20.75 -18.62 -21.38
C TYR A 319 -22.14 -18.64 -20.77
N ARG A 320 -23.19 -18.23 -21.50
CA ARG A 320 -24.55 -18.25 -20.97
C ARG A 320 -25.02 -19.67 -20.73
N GLY A 321 -25.56 -19.91 -19.54
CA GLY A 321 -26.04 -21.23 -19.13
C GLY A 321 -24.98 -22.13 -18.50
N GLU A 322 -23.75 -21.65 -18.33
CA GLU A 322 -22.73 -22.31 -17.50
C GLU A 322 -23.32 -22.71 -16.15
N LYS A 323 -22.86 -23.85 -15.62
CA LYS A 323 -23.39 -24.42 -14.39
C LYS A 323 -22.38 -24.33 -13.28
N ILE A 324 -22.86 -24.18 -12.05
CA ILE A 324 -22.05 -24.34 -10.85
C ILE A 324 -21.39 -25.74 -10.90
N PRO A 325 -20.05 -25.82 -11.00
CA PRO A 325 -19.35 -27.09 -11.10
C PRO A 325 -19.29 -27.80 -9.75
N LYS A 326 -19.35 -29.13 -9.79
CA LYS A 326 -18.93 -29.97 -8.66
C LYS A 326 -17.40 -30.07 -8.63
N LEU A 327 -16.84 -30.28 -7.44
CA LEU A 327 -15.41 -30.52 -7.28
C LEU A 327 -14.92 -31.73 -8.13
N GLU A 328 -15.76 -32.74 -8.31
CA GLU A 328 -15.44 -33.89 -9.17
C GLU A 328 -15.20 -33.47 -10.64
N GLU A 329 -16.03 -32.57 -11.18
CA GLU A 329 -15.90 -32.07 -12.55
C GLU A 329 -14.60 -31.26 -12.70
N VAL A 330 -14.27 -30.46 -11.68
CA VAL A 330 -13.04 -29.65 -11.61
C VAL A 330 -11.79 -30.49 -11.50
N ILE A 331 -11.82 -31.55 -10.69
CA ILE A 331 -10.74 -32.53 -10.60
C ILE A 331 -10.48 -33.19 -11.97
N ASN A 332 -11.56 -33.55 -12.69
CA ASN A 332 -11.44 -34.18 -13.99
C ASN A 332 -10.81 -33.23 -15.02
N LEU A 333 -11.31 -31.99 -15.12
CA LEU A 333 -10.72 -30.97 -15.99
C LEU A 333 -9.24 -30.72 -15.65
N THR A 334 -8.93 -30.53 -14.37
CA THR A 334 -7.55 -30.32 -13.90
C THR A 334 -6.64 -31.47 -14.36
N ARG A 335 -7.11 -32.71 -14.27
CA ARG A 335 -6.36 -33.89 -14.70
C ARG A 335 -6.17 -33.91 -16.21
N ASP A 336 -7.23 -33.62 -16.96
CA ASP A 336 -7.25 -33.69 -18.43
C ASP A 336 -6.28 -32.66 -19.05
N TYR A 337 -6.16 -31.49 -18.43
CA TYR A 337 -5.21 -30.43 -18.84
C TYR A 337 -3.85 -30.48 -18.12
N ASP A 338 -3.62 -31.48 -17.26
CA ASP A 338 -2.40 -31.66 -16.47
C ASP A 338 -2.02 -30.45 -15.58
N LEU A 339 -3.03 -29.74 -15.07
CA LEU A 339 -2.89 -28.52 -14.27
C LEU A 339 -2.54 -28.78 -12.80
N TYR A 340 -1.99 -27.77 -12.13
CA TYR A 340 -2.04 -27.66 -10.67
C TYR A 340 -3.40 -27.11 -10.22
N LEU A 341 -3.94 -27.64 -9.12
CA LEU A 341 -5.16 -27.18 -8.49
C LEU A 341 -4.83 -26.54 -7.15
N ASP A 342 -5.09 -25.25 -7.03
CA ASP A 342 -5.05 -24.53 -5.77
C ASP A 342 -6.48 -24.35 -5.28
N ILE A 343 -6.72 -24.58 -4.00
CA ILE A 343 -8.06 -24.60 -3.42
C ILE A 343 -8.09 -23.58 -2.30
N ASP A 344 -8.99 -22.62 -2.42
CA ASP A 344 -9.44 -21.83 -1.29
C ASP A 344 -10.71 -22.47 -0.71
N ALA A 345 -10.74 -22.65 0.60
CA ALA A 345 -11.83 -23.33 1.28
C ALA A 345 -12.13 -22.66 2.60
N SER A 346 -13.42 -22.41 2.84
CA SER A 346 -13.95 -21.86 4.10
C SER A 346 -14.97 -22.80 4.72
N LEU A 347 -15.06 -22.80 6.05
CA LEU A 347 -16.05 -23.60 6.77
C LEU A 347 -17.49 -23.19 6.40
N PRO A 348 -18.37 -24.14 6.08
CA PRO A 348 -19.77 -23.83 5.72
C PRO A 348 -20.56 -23.31 6.91
N SER A 349 -21.67 -22.60 6.69
CA SER A 349 -22.49 -22.00 7.76
C SER A 349 -22.79 -22.93 8.96
N GLU A 350 -22.99 -22.36 10.15
CA GLU A 350 -23.25 -23.13 11.39
C GLU A 350 -24.46 -24.09 11.29
N GLY A 351 -25.43 -23.78 10.41
CA GLY A 351 -26.63 -24.59 10.19
C GLY A 351 -26.43 -25.77 9.23
N ASN A 352 -25.32 -25.83 8.50
CA ASN A 352 -25.08 -26.88 7.52
C ASN A 352 -24.78 -28.25 8.21
N PRO A 353 -25.46 -29.34 7.82
CA PRO A 353 -25.32 -30.64 8.47
C PRO A 353 -23.93 -31.29 8.31
N PHE A 354 -23.14 -30.82 7.35
CA PHE A 354 -21.80 -31.33 7.05
C PHE A 354 -20.68 -30.46 7.60
N ARG A 355 -20.96 -29.34 8.29
CA ARG A 355 -19.93 -28.43 8.82
C ARG A 355 -18.84 -29.15 9.62
N SER A 356 -19.22 -30.10 10.49
CA SER A 356 -18.29 -30.86 11.33
C SER A 356 -17.43 -31.87 10.57
N PHE A 357 -17.80 -32.22 9.33
CA PHE A 357 -17.12 -33.23 8.50
C PHE A 357 -16.55 -32.62 7.22
N TYR A 358 -16.67 -31.30 7.03
CA TYR A 358 -16.34 -30.60 5.79
C TYR A 358 -14.90 -30.90 5.34
N TRP A 359 -13.94 -30.72 6.25
CA TRP A 359 -12.52 -30.96 5.97
C TRP A 359 -12.24 -32.42 5.66
N ASP A 360 -12.86 -33.36 6.38
CA ASP A 360 -12.66 -34.79 6.12
C ASP A 360 -13.15 -35.15 4.71
N LEU A 361 -14.33 -34.66 4.32
CA LEU A 361 -14.90 -34.90 2.98
C LEU A 361 -14.03 -34.28 1.88
N LEU A 362 -13.59 -33.04 2.07
CA LEU A 362 -12.73 -32.34 1.10
C LEU A 362 -11.40 -33.08 0.92
N ILE A 363 -10.72 -33.38 2.02
CA ILE A 363 -9.42 -34.05 1.96
C ILE A 363 -9.55 -35.47 1.41
N GLU A 364 -10.61 -36.22 1.75
CA GLU A 364 -10.87 -37.55 1.19
C GLU A 364 -11.07 -37.48 -0.33
N GLN A 365 -11.94 -36.60 -0.82
CA GLN A 365 -12.17 -36.45 -2.26
C GLN A 365 -10.90 -36.00 -3.01
N LEU A 366 -10.12 -35.10 -2.44
CA LEU A 366 -8.84 -34.65 -3.00
C LEU A 366 -7.78 -35.75 -2.99
N TYR A 367 -7.74 -36.59 -1.96
CA TYR A 367 -6.83 -37.72 -1.88
C TYR A 367 -7.16 -38.77 -2.94
N GLU A 368 -8.45 -39.05 -3.16
CA GLU A 368 -8.95 -40.01 -4.16
C GLU A 368 -8.88 -39.48 -5.60
N SER A 369 -8.69 -38.16 -5.79
CA SER A 369 -8.63 -37.50 -7.09
C SER A 369 -7.52 -38.02 -8.03
N GLY A 370 -6.45 -38.58 -7.48
CA GLY A 370 -5.27 -38.98 -8.24
C GLY A 370 -4.38 -37.83 -8.74
N LEU A 371 -4.67 -36.56 -8.39
CA LEU A 371 -3.83 -35.40 -8.72
C LEU A 371 -2.52 -35.36 -7.89
N GLY A 372 -2.50 -36.02 -6.73
CA GLY A 372 -1.30 -36.22 -5.93
C GLY A 372 -0.65 -34.91 -5.47
N LYS A 373 0.58 -34.65 -5.91
CA LYS A 373 1.36 -33.46 -5.52
C LYS A 373 0.96 -32.18 -6.26
N LYS A 374 -0.06 -32.25 -7.13
CA LYS A 374 -0.56 -31.10 -7.89
C LYS A 374 -1.67 -30.34 -7.18
N ILE A 375 -1.97 -30.67 -5.92
CA ILE A 375 -2.99 -30.00 -5.11
C ILE A 375 -2.32 -29.12 -4.05
N MET A 376 -2.82 -27.90 -3.90
CA MET A 376 -2.57 -26.99 -2.80
C MET A 376 -3.91 -26.65 -2.16
N VAL A 377 -3.94 -26.51 -0.83
CA VAL A 377 -5.15 -26.17 -0.06
C VAL A 377 -4.79 -25.03 0.86
N ASN A 378 -5.51 -23.93 0.71
CA ASN A 378 -5.46 -22.73 1.53
C ASN A 378 -6.79 -22.58 2.27
N SER A 379 -6.74 -21.92 3.42
CA SER A 379 -7.93 -21.56 4.18
C SER A 379 -7.60 -20.38 5.07
N ASP A 380 -8.55 -19.44 5.18
CA ASP A 380 -8.51 -18.39 6.18
C ASP A 380 -8.93 -18.89 7.58
N ASP A 381 -9.49 -20.11 7.67
CA ASP A 381 -9.80 -20.75 8.93
C ASP A 381 -8.53 -21.35 9.58
N PRO A 382 -8.25 -21.04 10.87
CA PRO A 382 -7.08 -21.53 11.60
C PRO A 382 -7.19 -23.00 12.02
#